data_AF-A0A348PH90-F1
#
_entry.id   AF-A0A348PH90-F1
#
_cell.length_a   1.000
_cell.length_b   1.000
_cell.length_c   1.000
_cell.angle_alpha   90.00
_cell.angle_beta   90.00
_cell.angle_gamma   90.00
#
_symmetry.space_group_name_H-M   'P 1'
#
loop_
_entity.id
_entity.type
_entity.pdbx_description
1 polymer ?
#
loop_
_entity_poly.entity_id
_entity_poly.type
_entity_poly.pdbx_seq_one_letter_code
_entity_poly.pdbx_strand_id
1 'polypeptide(L)'
;MRNARILGNFRRFPTSRWGRRGPQVDTASHGYPAWGFHRPRSKRPWFGTAAEFRRPPVVPAVSLQLLVRRANMSDQKSLAKELVEAGVIFGQRRSSWNPKMKPYIFATKNGVSIIDIKETIKGLLLAKKFITKVVASGKDVCFVGTKRQARGAVEQYCTECKMPYVTERWLG
;
A
#
# COMPACT_ATOMS: atom_id res chain seq x y z
N MET A 1 13.89 33.14 60.12
CA MET A 1 15.26 33.70 60.20
C MET A 1 16.09 33.13 59.05
N ARG A 2 16.63 34.00 58.16
CA ARG A 2 17.94 33.99 57.43
C ARG A 2 18.43 32.66 56.82
N ASN A 3 19.06 32.54 55.65
CA ASN A 3 19.54 33.37 54.54
C ASN A 3 20.11 32.34 53.52
N ALA A 4 19.79 32.40 52.21
CA ALA A 4 20.61 32.99 51.11
C ALA A 4 21.98 32.29 50.90
N ARG A 5 22.39 31.79 49.72
CA ARG A 5 22.75 32.50 48.46
C ARG A 5 23.31 31.48 47.41
N ILE A 6 22.94 31.60 46.11
CA ILE A 6 23.81 31.94 44.92
C ILE A 6 24.55 30.73 44.28
N LEU A 7 24.70 30.49 42.97
CA LEU A 7 24.48 31.18 41.67
C LEU A 7 24.36 30.07 40.59
N GLY A 8 23.58 30.25 39.52
CA GLY A 8 24.19 30.60 38.23
C GLY A 8 23.21 30.49 37.06
N ASN A 9 22.95 31.64 36.44
CA ASN A 9 22.23 31.84 35.18
C ASN A 9 22.95 31.18 34.00
N PHE A 10 22.21 30.62 33.05
CA PHE A 10 22.50 30.88 31.63
C PHE A 10 21.22 30.91 30.78
N ARG A 11 21.16 31.93 29.92
CA ARG A 11 19.97 32.45 29.23
C ARG A 11 19.77 31.79 27.85
N ARG A 12 18.49 31.68 27.48
CA ARG A 12 17.83 31.99 26.19
C ARG A 12 18.39 31.41 24.86
N PHE A 13 17.51 30.66 24.19
CA PHE A 13 17.39 30.54 22.72
C PHE A 13 17.21 31.92 22.05
N PRO A 14 17.62 32.11 20.77
CA PRO A 14 16.64 31.98 19.68
C PRO A 14 17.17 31.47 18.32
N THR A 15 16.19 31.01 17.54
CA THR A 15 16.14 30.81 16.08
C THR A 15 16.76 31.95 15.26
N SER A 16 17.47 31.62 14.17
CA SER A 16 17.25 32.15 12.80
C SER A 16 18.48 32.00 11.88
N ARG A 17 18.16 31.91 10.58
CA ARG A 17 18.95 32.45 9.45
C ARG A 17 19.81 31.47 8.66
N TRP A 18 19.16 30.94 7.61
CA TRP A 18 19.76 30.59 6.33
C TRP A 18 20.78 31.65 5.88
N GLY A 19 22.03 31.25 5.71
CA GLY A 19 23.14 32.10 5.30
C GLY A 19 24.05 31.36 4.31
N ARG A 20 23.93 31.78 3.05
CA ARG A 20 24.72 31.38 1.87
C ARG A 20 26.22 31.24 2.14
N ARG A 21 26.83 30.20 1.56
CA ARG A 21 28.20 30.24 1.01
C ARG A 21 28.24 29.44 -0.28
N GLY A 22 28.08 30.15 -1.41
CA GLY A 22 28.52 29.67 -2.72
C GLY A 22 29.95 30.18 -2.96
N PRO A 23 30.81 29.44 -3.67
CA PRO A 23 32.15 29.88 -4.00
C PRO A 23 32.17 30.89 -5.15
N GLN A 24 33.20 31.72 -5.05
CA GLN A 24 33.54 32.93 -5.80
C GLN A 24 33.74 32.67 -7.29
N VAL A 25 33.10 33.48 -8.13
CA VAL A 25 33.30 33.51 -9.59
C VAL A 25 34.30 34.62 -9.92
N ASP A 26 35.46 34.23 -10.43
CA ASP A 26 36.46 35.15 -10.96
C ASP A 26 36.04 35.64 -12.35
N THR A 27 35.86 36.95 -12.47
CA THR A 27 35.68 37.68 -13.72
C THR A 27 36.99 37.74 -14.49
N ALA A 28 37.06 37.04 -15.63
CA ALA A 28 38.02 37.31 -16.69
C ALA A 28 37.25 37.61 -17.98
N SER A 29 37.27 38.89 -18.33
CA SER A 29 36.88 39.50 -19.59
C SER A 29 37.56 38.82 -20.78
N HIS A 30 36.78 38.20 -21.67
CA HIS A 30 37.15 37.92 -23.07
C HIS A 30 35.89 38.05 -23.94
N GLY A 31 36.05 38.72 -25.08
CA GLY A 31 34.98 39.25 -25.92
C GLY A 31 34.10 38.20 -26.62
N TYR A 32 32.86 38.60 -26.88
CA TYR A 32 31.96 37.91 -27.79
C TYR A 32 32.07 38.53 -29.18
N PRO A 33 32.32 37.75 -30.25
CA PRO A 33 31.92 38.16 -31.58
C PRO A 33 30.45 37.78 -31.83
N ALA A 34 29.73 38.73 -32.42
CA ALA A 34 28.40 38.51 -32.96
C ALA A 34 28.48 37.71 -34.26
N TRP A 35 27.80 36.56 -34.33
CA TRP A 35 27.31 35.96 -35.56
C TRP A 35 25.96 35.32 -35.27
N GLY A 36 24.91 35.84 -35.91
CA GLY A 36 23.59 35.22 -35.90
C GLY A 36 23.56 33.99 -36.82
N PHE A 37 22.60 33.09 -36.58
CA PHE A 37 21.77 32.47 -37.61
C PHE A 37 20.70 31.55 -36.96
N HIS A 38 19.45 31.82 -37.34
CA HIS A 38 18.24 30.97 -37.38
C HIS A 38 17.81 30.03 -36.23
N ARG A 39 16.58 30.29 -35.77
CA ARG A 39 15.67 29.34 -35.08
C ARG A 39 15.48 28.04 -35.88
N PRO A 40 15.08 26.94 -35.22
CA PRO A 40 13.64 26.65 -35.28
C PRO A 40 13.00 26.42 -33.92
N ARG A 41 11.83 27.05 -33.79
CA ARG A 41 10.83 26.90 -32.75
C ARG A 41 10.14 25.53 -32.93
N SER A 42 10.64 24.47 -32.29
CA SER A 42 9.87 23.22 -32.19
C SER A 42 9.06 23.24 -30.89
N LYS A 43 7.76 23.52 -31.03
CA LYS A 43 6.77 23.18 -30.01
C LYS A 43 6.81 21.65 -29.84
N ARG A 44 7.32 21.17 -28.71
CA ARG A 44 7.01 19.80 -28.26
C ARG A 44 5.64 19.84 -27.59
N PRO A 45 4.61 19.18 -28.14
CA PRO A 45 3.31 19.09 -27.50
C PRO A 45 3.44 18.22 -26.24
N TRP A 46 2.86 18.69 -25.14
CA TRP A 46 2.66 17.95 -23.88
C TRP A 46 1.60 16.82 -23.98
N PHE A 47 1.30 16.37 -25.20
CA PHE A 47 0.35 15.30 -25.43
C PHE A 47 1.11 14.01 -25.73
N GLY A 48 1.39 13.27 -24.65
CA GLY A 48 1.55 11.83 -24.73
C GLY A 48 0.24 11.24 -25.25
N THR A 49 0.36 10.52 -26.35
CA THR A 49 -0.67 9.88 -27.15
C THR A 49 -1.68 9.13 -26.30
N ALA A 50 -2.96 9.48 -26.44
CA ALA A 50 -4.12 8.74 -25.96
C ALA A 50 -4.32 7.45 -26.80
N ALA A 51 -3.34 6.55 -26.75
CA ALA A 51 -3.44 5.23 -27.34
C ALA A 51 -3.30 4.18 -26.23
N GLU A 52 -4.20 3.20 -26.29
CA GLU A 52 -4.04 1.89 -25.65
C GLU A 52 -4.44 1.73 -24.16
N PHE A 53 -5.52 2.38 -23.70
CA PHE A 53 -6.38 1.72 -22.69
C PHE A 53 -7.16 0.59 -23.39
N ARG A 54 -6.45 -0.46 -23.81
CA ARG A 54 -7.08 -1.70 -24.23
C ARG A 54 -7.87 -2.19 -23.02
N ARG A 55 -9.20 -2.18 -23.14
CA ARG A 55 -10.08 -2.95 -22.26
C ARG A 55 -9.46 -4.34 -22.11
N PRO A 56 -9.25 -4.85 -20.88
CA PRO A 56 -8.80 -6.22 -20.72
C PRO A 56 -9.77 -7.12 -21.49
N PRO A 57 -9.29 -8.20 -22.14
CA PRO A 57 -10.18 -9.12 -22.83
C PRO A 57 -11.22 -9.57 -21.82
N VAL A 58 -12.51 -9.44 -22.18
CA VAL A 58 -13.62 -10.00 -21.41
C VAL A 58 -13.31 -11.49 -21.28
N VAL A 59 -12.82 -11.88 -20.11
CA VAL A 59 -12.49 -13.28 -19.84
C VAL A 59 -13.78 -14.07 -20.01
N PRO A 60 -13.84 -15.08 -20.90
CA PRO A 60 -15.03 -15.89 -21.01
C PRO A 60 -15.28 -16.55 -19.65
N ALA A 61 -16.51 -16.41 -19.14
CA ALA A 61 -16.96 -16.90 -17.83
C ALA A 61 -16.64 -18.39 -17.55
N VAL A 62 -16.30 -19.12 -18.61
CA VAL A 62 -16.01 -20.56 -18.62
C VAL A 62 -14.64 -20.90 -18.00
N SER A 63 -13.65 -19.99 -17.98
CA SER A 63 -12.33 -20.27 -17.37
C SER A 63 -12.33 -20.24 -15.84
N LEU A 64 -13.24 -19.46 -15.23
CA LEU A 64 -13.42 -19.44 -13.78
C LEU A 64 -14.23 -20.65 -13.29
N GLN A 65 -15.09 -21.22 -14.12
CA GLN A 65 -15.91 -22.37 -13.76
C GLN A 65 -15.12 -23.69 -13.78
N LEU A 66 -14.09 -23.85 -14.62
CA LEU A 66 -13.29 -25.09 -14.66
C LEU A 66 -12.24 -25.19 -13.54
N LEU A 67 -11.63 -24.07 -13.12
CA LEU A 67 -10.71 -24.05 -11.97
C LEU A 67 -11.45 -24.23 -10.62
N VAL A 68 -12.68 -23.73 -10.53
CA VAL A 68 -13.54 -23.87 -9.34
C VAL A 68 -14.12 -25.28 -9.20
N ARG A 69 -14.19 -26.07 -10.28
CA ARG A 69 -14.80 -27.42 -10.29
C ARG A 69 -13.94 -28.55 -9.70
N ARG A 70 -12.70 -28.28 -9.27
CA ARG A 70 -11.78 -29.33 -8.76
C ARG A 70 -11.52 -29.26 -7.25
N ALA A 71 -12.14 -28.33 -6.53
CA ALA A 71 -12.12 -28.31 -5.07
C ALA A 71 -13.48 -28.80 -4.57
N ASN A 72 -13.54 -30.06 -4.15
CA ASN A 72 -14.70 -30.63 -3.46
C ASN A 72 -15.09 -29.72 -2.29
N MET A 73 -16.27 -29.12 -2.42
CA MET A 73 -16.84 -28.15 -1.51
C MET A 73 -17.67 -28.88 -0.45
N SER A 74 -17.01 -29.42 0.57
CA SER A 74 -17.71 -30.09 1.66
C SER A 74 -16.87 -30.21 2.93
N ASP A 75 -16.30 -29.11 3.43
CA ASP A 75 -15.75 -29.13 4.80
C ASP A 75 -15.57 -27.71 5.38
N GLN A 76 -16.63 -27.13 5.94
CA GLN A 76 -16.45 -25.99 6.88
C GLN A 76 -15.50 -26.36 8.03
N LYS A 77 -15.45 -27.65 8.38
CA LYS A 77 -14.57 -28.21 9.40
C LYS A 77 -13.12 -28.34 8.93
N SER A 78 -12.84 -28.54 7.65
CA SER A 78 -11.46 -28.54 7.11
C SER A 78 -10.92 -27.12 7.03
N LEU A 79 -11.70 -26.17 6.51
CA LEU A 79 -11.26 -24.79 6.35
C LEU A 79 -10.94 -24.13 7.70
N ALA A 80 -11.72 -24.44 8.75
CA ALA A 80 -11.40 -24.00 10.10
C ALA A 80 -10.05 -24.56 10.60
N LYS A 81 -9.74 -25.82 10.31
CA LYS A 81 -8.46 -26.45 10.68
C LYS A 81 -7.30 -25.86 9.88
N GLU A 82 -7.45 -25.70 8.58
CA GLU A 82 -6.45 -25.10 7.69
C GLU A 82 -6.07 -23.68 8.14
N LEU A 83 -7.06 -22.86 8.55
CA LEU A 83 -6.81 -21.51 9.07
C LEU A 83 -6.06 -21.52 10.41
N VAL A 84 -6.32 -22.52 11.25
CA VAL A 84 -5.61 -22.70 12.53
C VAL A 84 -4.18 -23.13 12.28
N GLU A 85 -3.96 -24.11 11.41
CA GLU A 85 -2.64 -24.62 11.02
C GLU A 85 -1.79 -23.53 10.34
N ALA A 86 -2.42 -22.69 9.50
CA ALA A 86 -1.78 -21.53 8.87
C ALA A 86 -1.48 -20.38 9.86
N GLY A 87 -1.95 -20.46 11.11
CA GLY A 87 -1.65 -19.47 12.15
C GLY A 87 -2.44 -18.15 12.02
N VAL A 88 -3.57 -18.13 11.31
CA VAL A 88 -4.39 -16.91 11.08
C VAL A 88 -5.04 -16.40 12.38
N ILE A 89 -5.12 -17.25 13.41
CA ILE A 89 -5.70 -16.94 14.71
C ILE A 89 -4.91 -15.93 15.54
N PHE A 90 -3.62 -15.76 15.23
CA PHE A 90 -2.74 -14.89 16.00
C PHE A 90 -2.84 -13.45 15.51
N GLY A 91 -3.46 -12.61 16.33
CA GLY A 91 -3.59 -11.19 16.10
C GLY A 91 -2.40 -10.37 16.60
N GLN A 92 -2.62 -9.08 16.76
CA GLN A 92 -1.62 -8.14 17.28
C GLN A 92 -1.59 -8.13 18.82
N ARG A 93 -0.55 -7.50 19.37
CA ARG A 93 -0.46 -7.22 20.81
C ARG A 93 -1.59 -6.28 21.26
N ARG A 94 -2.07 -6.45 22.49
CA ARG A 94 -3.16 -5.62 23.08
C ARG A 94 -2.86 -4.11 23.12
N SER A 95 -1.60 -3.70 23.08
CA SER A 95 -1.24 -2.27 23.02
C SER A 95 -1.35 -1.67 21.62
N SER A 96 -1.40 -2.49 20.56
CA SER A 96 -1.28 -2.04 19.17
C SER A 96 -2.52 -2.28 18.31
N TRP A 97 -3.57 -2.88 18.87
CA TRP A 97 -4.84 -3.15 18.17
C TRP A 97 -5.86 -2.03 18.36
N ASN A 98 -6.75 -1.87 17.38
CA ASN A 98 -7.82 -0.88 17.39
C ASN A 98 -9.00 -1.33 18.28
N PRO A 99 -9.56 -0.49 19.18
CA PRO A 99 -10.70 -0.84 20.03
C PRO A 99 -11.93 -1.38 19.28
N LYS A 100 -12.14 -0.96 18.02
CA LYS A 100 -13.24 -1.46 17.17
C LYS A 100 -13.13 -2.95 16.84
N MET A 101 -11.97 -3.56 17.05
CA MET A 101 -11.76 -5.00 16.84
C MET A 101 -12.29 -5.85 17.99
N LYS A 102 -12.75 -5.25 19.11
CA LYS A 102 -13.20 -5.97 20.31
C LYS A 102 -14.19 -7.12 20.04
N PRO A 103 -15.22 -6.98 19.18
CA PRO A 103 -16.14 -8.08 18.91
C PRO A 103 -15.51 -9.28 18.16
N TYR A 104 -14.33 -9.11 17.55
CA TYR A 104 -13.66 -10.17 16.78
C TYR A 104 -12.56 -10.90 17.57
N ILE A 105 -12.29 -10.47 18.81
CA ILE A 105 -11.32 -11.11 19.69
C ILE A 105 -12.02 -12.13 20.58
N PHE A 106 -11.52 -13.36 20.55
CA PHE A 106 -11.97 -14.42 21.45
C PHE A 106 -11.33 -14.29 22.84
N ALA A 107 -10.00 -14.18 22.89
CA ALA A 107 -9.25 -14.09 24.14
C ALA A 107 -7.90 -13.39 23.95
N THR A 108 -7.20 -13.09 25.05
CA THR A 108 -5.80 -12.66 25.00
C THR A 108 -4.95 -13.64 25.80
N LYS A 109 -3.89 -14.17 25.20
CA LYS A 109 -2.91 -15.03 25.87
C LYS A 109 -1.52 -14.42 25.72
N ASN A 110 -0.78 -14.28 26.81
CA ASN A 110 0.58 -13.70 26.82
C ASN A 110 0.66 -12.33 26.12
N GLY A 111 -0.38 -11.50 26.25
CA GLY A 111 -0.46 -10.18 25.62
C GLY A 111 -0.76 -10.18 24.11
N VAL A 112 -0.89 -11.35 23.48
CA VAL A 112 -1.29 -11.51 22.06
C VAL A 112 -2.78 -11.80 21.96
N SER A 113 -3.44 -11.09 21.04
CA SER A 113 -4.86 -11.25 20.77
C SER A 113 -5.12 -12.53 19.98
N ILE A 114 -6.08 -13.33 20.41
CA ILE A 114 -6.58 -14.52 19.71
C ILE A 114 -7.88 -14.14 19.02
N ILE A 115 -7.90 -14.25 17.70
CA ILE A 115 -9.05 -13.88 16.86
C ILE A 115 -10.06 -15.03 16.82
N ASP A 116 -11.36 -14.71 16.80
CA ASP A 116 -12.41 -15.70 16.60
C ASP A 116 -12.42 -16.21 15.14
N ILE A 117 -12.18 -17.52 15.00
CA ILE A 117 -12.17 -18.21 13.71
C ILE A 117 -13.55 -18.21 13.07
N LYS A 118 -14.64 -18.32 13.86
CA LYS A 118 -16.00 -18.39 13.33
C LYS A 118 -16.36 -17.11 12.59
N GLU A 119 -16.07 -15.96 13.21
CA GLU A 119 -16.27 -14.66 12.58
C GLU A 119 -15.34 -14.45 11.38
N THR A 120 -14.11 -14.95 11.44
CA THR A 120 -13.18 -14.92 10.30
C THR A 120 -13.71 -15.69 9.09
N ILE A 121 -14.20 -16.92 9.30
CA ILE A 121 -14.78 -17.75 8.24
C ILE A 121 -16.02 -17.07 7.64
N LYS A 122 -16.90 -16.54 8.49
CA LYS A 122 -18.08 -15.79 8.05
C LYS A 122 -17.68 -14.60 7.18
N GLY A 123 -16.70 -13.81 7.61
CA GLY A 123 -16.16 -12.69 6.85
C GLY A 123 -15.57 -13.10 5.50
N LEU A 124 -14.80 -14.18 5.47
CA LEU A 124 -14.21 -14.73 4.24
C LEU A 124 -15.28 -15.18 3.23
N LEU A 125 -16.33 -15.87 3.70
CA LEU A 125 -17.43 -16.32 2.83
C LEU A 125 -18.22 -15.13 2.26
N LEU A 126 -18.46 -14.09 3.07
CA LEU A 126 -19.12 -12.87 2.62
C LEU A 126 -18.26 -12.12 1.59
N ALA A 127 -16.96 -11.97 1.84
CA ALA A 127 -16.02 -11.34 0.92
C ALA A 127 -15.94 -12.09 -0.42
N LYS A 128 -15.86 -13.43 -0.39
CA LYS A 128 -15.88 -14.27 -1.59
C LYS A 128 -17.14 -14.01 -2.42
N LYS A 129 -18.32 -14.04 -1.79
CA LYS A 129 -19.60 -13.76 -2.46
C LYS A 129 -19.64 -12.35 -3.05
N PHE A 130 -19.14 -11.36 -2.33
CA PHE A 130 -19.10 -9.97 -2.78
C PHE A 130 -18.22 -9.80 -4.02
N ILE A 131 -16.99 -10.32 -4.00
CA ILE A 131 -16.06 -10.25 -5.12
C ILE A 131 -16.65 -10.94 -6.34
N THR A 132 -17.23 -12.14 -6.19
CA THR A 132 -17.89 -12.85 -7.29
C THR A 132 -19.02 -12.01 -7.90
N LYS A 133 -19.84 -11.33 -7.07
CA LYS A 133 -20.90 -10.45 -7.57
C LYS A 133 -20.37 -9.24 -8.33
N VAL A 134 -19.30 -8.61 -7.85
CA VAL A 134 -18.67 -7.45 -8.49
C VAL A 134 -18.10 -7.82 -9.86
N VAL A 135 -17.35 -8.92 -9.92
CA VAL A 135 -16.76 -9.42 -11.18
C VAL A 135 -17.86 -9.87 -12.15
N ALA A 136 -18.92 -10.53 -11.66
CA ALA A 136 -20.08 -10.89 -12.50
C ALA A 136 -20.82 -9.68 -13.07
N SER A 137 -20.72 -8.51 -12.42
CA SER A 137 -21.27 -7.25 -12.92
C SER A 137 -20.37 -6.57 -13.96
N GLY A 138 -19.24 -7.18 -14.34
CA GLY A 138 -18.28 -6.63 -15.30
C GLY A 138 -17.42 -5.49 -14.76
N LYS A 139 -17.31 -5.37 -13.43
CA LYS A 139 -16.46 -4.35 -12.78
C LYS A 139 -15.09 -4.94 -12.45
N ASP A 140 -14.06 -4.11 -12.56
CA ASP A 140 -12.70 -4.47 -12.19
C ASP A 140 -12.48 -4.41 -10.68
N VAL A 141 -11.61 -5.28 -10.17
CA VAL A 141 -11.19 -5.33 -8.76
C VAL A 141 -9.69 -5.11 -8.68
N CYS A 142 -9.27 -4.10 -7.93
CA CYS A 142 -7.85 -3.83 -7.68
C CYS A 142 -7.40 -4.48 -6.37
N PHE A 143 -6.40 -5.37 -6.44
CA PHE A 143 -5.81 -6.00 -5.27
C PHE A 143 -4.66 -5.16 -4.71
N VAL A 144 -4.68 -4.88 -3.41
CA VAL A 144 -3.62 -4.10 -2.75
C VAL A 144 -2.93 -4.95 -1.70
N GLY A 145 -1.62 -5.12 -1.84
CA GLY A 145 -0.80 -5.98 -0.98
C GLY A 145 0.60 -5.44 -0.79
N THR A 146 0.74 -4.44 0.08
CA THR A 146 2.03 -3.73 0.25
C THR A 146 3.05 -4.45 1.13
N LYS A 147 2.58 -5.38 1.98
CA LYS A 147 3.43 -6.12 2.92
C LYS A 147 4.36 -7.08 2.18
N ARG A 148 5.64 -7.13 2.56
CA ARG A 148 6.67 -8.00 1.94
C ARG A 148 6.21 -9.46 1.77
N GLN A 149 5.51 -10.01 2.77
CA GLN A 149 4.99 -11.38 2.75
C GLN A 149 3.84 -11.60 1.74
N ALA A 150 3.11 -10.54 1.39
CA ALA A 150 1.95 -10.60 0.51
C ALA A 150 2.30 -10.29 -0.96
N ARG A 151 3.40 -9.58 -1.22
CA ARG A 151 3.77 -9.10 -2.57
C ARG A 151 3.80 -10.21 -3.60
N GLY A 152 4.57 -11.27 -3.36
CA GLY A 152 4.71 -12.39 -4.30
C GLY A 152 3.40 -13.12 -4.57
N ALA A 153 2.59 -13.35 -3.54
CA ALA A 153 1.28 -14.00 -3.69
C ALA A 153 0.31 -13.14 -4.52
N VAL A 154 0.24 -11.83 -4.23
CA VAL A 154 -0.64 -10.92 -4.96
C VAL A 154 -0.23 -10.81 -6.43
N GLU A 155 1.05 -10.63 -6.71
CA GLU A 155 1.58 -10.54 -8.07
C GLU A 155 1.28 -11.80 -8.88
N GLN A 156 1.53 -12.98 -8.31
CA GLN A 156 1.26 -14.26 -8.96
C GLN A 156 -0.23 -14.42 -9.32
N TYR A 157 -1.12 -14.34 -8.33
CA TYR A 157 -2.54 -14.60 -8.54
C TYR A 157 -3.23 -13.54 -9.41
N CYS A 158 -2.82 -12.27 -9.30
CA CYS A 158 -3.40 -11.20 -10.11
C CYS A 158 -2.95 -11.28 -11.57
N THR A 159 -1.71 -11.72 -11.82
CA THR A 159 -1.20 -11.98 -13.17
C THR A 159 -1.97 -13.12 -13.83
N GLU A 160 -2.23 -14.21 -13.11
CA GLU A 160 -3.07 -15.32 -13.58
C GLU A 160 -4.52 -14.87 -13.88
N CYS A 161 -5.09 -14.04 -13.00
CA CYS A 161 -6.46 -13.55 -13.15
C CYS A 161 -6.60 -12.35 -14.10
N LYS A 162 -5.49 -11.79 -14.61
CA LYS A 162 -5.43 -10.56 -15.43
C LYS A 162 -6.15 -9.36 -14.78
N MET A 163 -6.07 -9.24 -13.45
CA MET A 163 -6.67 -8.16 -12.68
C MET A 163 -5.61 -7.15 -12.22
N PRO A 164 -5.95 -5.85 -12.09
CA PRO A 164 -5.01 -4.84 -11.64
C PRO A 164 -4.61 -5.05 -10.17
N TYR A 165 -3.35 -4.76 -9.83
CA TYR A 165 -2.84 -4.89 -8.46
C TYR A 165 -1.79 -3.83 -8.11
N VAL A 166 -1.61 -3.59 -6.81
CA VAL A 166 -0.60 -2.68 -6.25
C VAL A 166 0.14 -3.35 -5.10
N THR A 167 1.44 -3.59 -5.30
CA THR A 167 2.37 -4.16 -4.31
C THR A 167 3.28 -3.13 -3.66
N GLU A 168 3.45 -1.98 -4.32
CA GLU A 168 4.25 -0.87 -3.82
C GLU A 168 3.42 0.14 -3.03
N ARG A 169 4.10 1.11 -2.43
CA ARG A 169 3.46 2.20 -1.70
C ARG A 169 2.45 2.91 -2.62
N TRP A 170 1.19 2.94 -2.21
CA TRP A 170 0.16 3.73 -2.87
C TRP A 170 0.46 5.23 -2.70
N LEU A 171 0.66 5.93 -3.81
CA LEU A 171 0.83 7.39 -3.84
C LEU A 171 -0.57 8.01 -3.84
N GLY A 172 -0.87 8.77 -2.79
CA GLY A 172 -2.13 9.51 -2.63
C GLY A 172 -1.95 10.96 -3.06
#